data_AF-F8P6X1-F1
#
_entry.id   AF-F8P6X1-F1
#
_cell.length_a   1.000
_cell.length_b   1.000
_cell.length_c   1.000
_cell.angle_alpha   90.00
_cell.angle_beta   90.00
_cell.angle_gamma   90.00
#
_symmetry.space_group_name_H-M   'P 1'
#
loop_
_entity.id
_entity.type
_entity.pdbx_description
1 polymer ?
#
loop_
_entity_poly.entity_id
_entity_poly.type
_entity_poly.pdbx_seq_one_letter_code
_entity_poly.pdbx_strand_id
1 'polypeptide(L)'
;MARMPSLSRNETTVKYSFIPSLPDELSISTGERVTVSGRYDDGWALCINGRGEQGMVPQECLEDTDKAQGPIDPPQYQDVGDWRNAKRKSSLAPAGDRMF
;
A
#
# COMPACT_ATOMS: atom_id res chain seq x y z
N MET A 1 16.61 23.58 23.06
CA MET A 1 15.56 22.55 22.93
C MET A 1 15.13 22.56 21.46
N ALA A 2 15.71 21.70 20.62
CA ALA A 2 15.46 21.72 19.18
C ALA A 2 14.03 21.26 18.91
N ARG A 3 13.28 22.08 18.17
CA ARG A 3 11.93 21.77 17.70
C ARG A 3 12.09 20.66 16.66
N MET A 4 11.77 19.42 17.01
CA MET A 4 11.76 18.28 16.09
C MET A 4 10.93 18.70 14.85
N PRO A 5 11.42 18.52 13.61
CA PRO A 5 10.57 18.75 12.45
C PRO A 5 9.41 17.76 12.50
N SER A 6 8.24 18.26 12.88
CA SER A 6 6.97 17.63 12.60
C SER A 6 6.79 17.60 11.08
N LEU A 7 6.07 16.58 10.59
CA LEU A 7 5.51 16.44 9.24
C LEU A 7 6.39 15.72 8.22
N SER A 8 6.46 14.39 8.27
CA SER A 8 6.35 13.64 7.02
C SER A 8 4.89 13.70 6.59
N ARG A 9 4.57 14.55 5.60
CA ARG A 9 3.24 14.69 4.97
C ARG A 9 2.87 13.46 4.13
N ASN A 10 3.50 12.32 4.42
CA ASN A 10 3.49 11.13 3.61
C ASN A 10 3.24 9.88 4.47
N GLU A 11 2.82 10.04 5.73
CA GLU A 11 2.35 8.91 6.53
C GLU A 11 1.03 8.38 5.96
N THR A 12 0.96 7.07 5.78
CA THR A 12 -0.22 6.35 5.30
C THR A 12 -0.44 5.12 6.15
N THR A 13 -1.69 4.67 6.25
CA THR A 13 -1.97 3.37 6.85
C THR A 13 -1.83 2.27 5.80
N VAL A 14 -1.48 1.08 6.26
CA VAL A 14 -1.41 -0.13 5.46
C VAL A 14 -2.79 -0.81 5.45
N LYS A 15 -3.35 -1.04 4.26
CA LYS A 15 -4.60 -1.79 4.02
C LYS A 15 -4.38 -3.30 4.05
N TYR A 16 -3.28 -3.78 3.47
CA TYR A 16 -2.98 -5.21 3.35
C TYR A 16 -1.58 -5.52 3.86
N SER A 17 -1.43 -6.59 4.62
CA SER A 17 -0.12 -7.09 5.01
C SER A 17 0.66 -7.58 3.79
N PHE A 18 1.97 -7.33 3.80
CA PHE A 18 2.87 -7.76 2.75
C PHE A 18 4.06 -8.49 3.36
N ILE A 19 4.32 -9.68 2.82
CA ILE A 19 5.44 -10.53 3.23
C ILE A 19 6.54 -10.35 2.19
N PRO A 20 7.71 -9.81 2.57
CA PRO A 20 8.79 -9.60 1.63
C PRO A 20 9.34 -10.94 1.12
N SER A 21 9.59 -10.97 -0.18
CA SER A 21 10.23 -12.03 -0.95
C SER A 21 11.66 -11.67 -1.38
N LEU A 22 11.97 -10.37 -1.45
CA LEU A 22 13.28 -9.82 -1.80
C LEU A 22 13.89 -9.04 -0.63
N PRO A 23 15.22 -8.93 -0.55
CA PRO A 23 15.90 -8.22 0.55
C PRO A 23 15.66 -6.69 0.54
N ASP A 24 15.22 -6.13 -0.58
CA ASP A 24 14.89 -4.70 -0.71
C ASP A 24 13.43 -4.39 -0.32
N GLU A 25 12.64 -5.42 -0.03
CA GLU A 25 11.22 -5.30 0.31
C GLU A 25 10.99 -5.12 1.81
N LEU A 26 9.97 -4.34 2.17
CA LEU A 26 9.62 -4.06 3.57
C LEU A 26 8.43 -4.89 4.02
N SER A 27 8.56 -5.54 5.18
CA SER A 27 7.42 -6.18 5.84
C SER A 27 6.48 -5.13 6.43
N ILE A 28 5.21 -5.20 6.07
CA ILE A 28 4.15 -4.31 6.55
C ILE A 28 2.92 -5.10 6.99
N SER A 29 2.24 -4.63 8.02
CA SER A 29 1.02 -5.26 8.55
C SER A 29 -0.20 -4.37 8.35
N THR A 30 -1.38 -4.93 8.08
CA THR A 30 -2.64 -4.17 8.03
C THR A 30 -2.83 -3.36 9.32
N GLY A 31 -3.16 -2.06 9.17
CA GLY A 31 -3.31 -1.12 10.27
C GLY A 31 -2.01 -0.47 10.75
N GLU A 32 -0.86 -0.88 10.23
CA GLU A 32 0.43 -0.25 10.51
C GLU A 32 0.52 1.11 9.82
N ARG A 33 1.16 2.09 10.48
CA ARG A 33 1.45 3.40 9.90
C ARG A 33 2.88 3.40 9.37
N VAL A 34 3.01 3.75 8.10
CA VAL A 34 4.29 3.82 7.40
C VAL A 34 4.43 5.17 6.74
N THR A 35 5.66 5.66 6.65
CA THR A 35 5.97 6.89 5.90
C THR A 35 6.36 6.53 4.49
N VAL A 36 5.60 7.03 3.51
CA VAL A 36 5.92 6.89 2.09
C VAL A 36 7.03 7.87 1.72
N SER A 37 8.23 7.36 1.46
CA SER A 37 9.36 8.14 0.98
C SER A 37 9.24 8.45 -0.52
N GLY A 38 8.73 7.50 -1.32
CA GLY A 38 8.55 7.69 -2.75
C GLY A 38 7.47 6.77 -3.33
N ARG A 39 6.77 7.24 -4.36
CA ARG A 39 5.83 6.44 -5.17
C ARG A 39 6.37 6.38 -6.60
N TYR A 40 6.43 5.18 -7.15
CA TYR A 40 6.89 4.91 -8.50
C TYR A 40 5.72 4.57 -9.42
N ASP A 41 5.87 4.82 -10.72
CA ASP A 41 4.84 4.62 -11.75
C ASP A 41 4.57 3.15 -12.12
N ASP A 42 5.41 2.23 -11.63
CA ASP A 42 5.30 0.78 -11.80
C ASP A 42 4.45 0.11 -10.71
N GLY A 43 3.88 0.89 -9.77
CA GLY A 43 3.01 0.42 -8.71
C GLY A 43 3.70 0.11 -7.38
N TRP A 44 4.99 0.45 -7.23
CA TRP A 44 5.73 0.31 -5.97
C TRP A 44 5.86 1.62 -5.21
N ALA A 45 6.00 1.52 -3.89
CA ALA A 45 6.30 2.63 -3.03
C ALA A 45 7.47 2.28 -2.11
N LEU A 46 8.40 3.21 -1.98
CA LEU A 46 9.43 3.16 -0.95
C LEU A 46 8.82 3.65 0.35
N CYS A 47 8.76 2.79 1.36
CA CYS A 47 8.19 3.10 2.67
C CYS A 47 9.22 2.95 3.78
N ILE A 48 8.98 3.65 4.88
CA ILE A 48 9.73 3.55 6.13
C ILE A 48 8.74 3.22 7.25
N ASN A 49 8.97 2.12 7.96
CA ASN A 49 8.11 1.72 9.08
C ASN A 49 8.45 2.46 10.39
N GLY A 50 7.67 2.22 11.43
CA GLY A 50 7.92 2.80 12.76
C GLY A 50 9.22 2.32 13.43
N ARG A 51 9.86 1.28 12.91
CA ARG A 51 11.17 0.77 13.37
C ARG A 51 12.35 1.47 12.69
N GLY A 52 12.07 2.34 11.70
CA GLY A 52 13.09 3.01 10.89
C GLY A 52 13.67 2.14 9.77
N GLU A 53 13.06 0.98 9.48
CA GLU A 53 13.44 0.15 8.35
C GLU A 53 12.78 0.68 7.08
N GLN A 54 13.55 0.71 6.00
CA GLN A 54 13.12 1.19 4.70
C GLN A 54 13.09 0.03 3.72
N GLY A 55 12.07 -0.01 2.87
CA GLY A 55 12.03 -0.94 1.74
C GLY A 55 10.82 -0.73 0.84
N MET A 56 10.77 -1.52 -0.21
CA MET A 56 9.73 -1.47 -1.23
C MET A 56 8.48 -2.20 -0.76
N VAL A 57 7.33 -1.57 -0.98
CA VAL A 57 6.01 -2.18 -0.77
C VAL A 57 5.11 -1.90 -1.97
N PRO A 58 4.16 -2.78 -2.28
CA PRO A 58 3.16 -2.50 -3.29
C PRO A 58 2.27 -1.31 -2.88
N GLN A 59 2.00 -0.38 -3.80
CA GLN A 59 1.11 0.75 -3.52
C GLN A 59 -0.32 0.30 -3.19
N GLU A 60 -0.75 -0.85 -3.70
CA GLU A 60 -2.04 -1.47 -3.38
C GLU A 60 -2.19 -1.82 -1.89
N CYS A 61 -1.08 -2.06 -1.19
CA CYS A 61 -1.07 -2.31 0.25
C CYS A 61 -1.26 -1.03 1.07
N LEU A 62 -1.15 0.15 0.47
CA LEU A 62 -1.21 1.44 1.15
C LEU A 62 -2.57 2.11 0.94
N GLU A 63 -2.95 3.00 1.85
CA GLU A 63 -4.09 3.88 1.62
C GLU A 63 -3.79 4.93 0.53
N ASP A 64 -4.81 5.17 -0.31
CA ASP A 64 -4.82 6.26 -1.28
C ASP A 64 -5.13 7.57 -0.54
N THR A 65 -4.13 8.14 0.11
CA THR A 65 -4.29 9.44 0.80
C THR A 65 -4.69 10.59 -0.13
N ASP A 66 -4.68 10.38 -1.46
CA ASP A 66 -5.11 11.35 -2.48
C ASP A 66 -6.64 11.34 -2.73
N LYS A 67 -7.36 10.32 -2.27
CA LYS A 67 -8.82 10.17 -2.55
C LYS A 67 -9.72 10.81 -1.47
N ALA A 68 -9.22 11.79 -0.73
CA ALA A 68 -10.00 12.58 0.21
C ALA A 68 -10.59 13.85 -0.45
N GLN A 69 -11.37 13.71 -1.54
CA GLN A 69 -12.37 14.72 -1.90
C GLN A 69 -13.41 14.17 -2.91
N GLY A 70 -14.67 14.16 -2.50
CA GLY A 70 -15.82 13.93 -3.38
C GLY A 70 -17.07 13.47 -2.60
N PRO A 71 -18.09 14.32 -2.42
CA PRO A 71 -19.37 13.95 -1.81
C PRO A 71 -20.14 12.97 -2.70
N ILE A 72 -21.03 12.20 -2.08
CA ILE A 72 -21.90 11.17 -2.66
C ILE A 72 -22.68 11.70 -3.89
N ASP A 73 -22.52 11.06 -5.07
CA ASP A 73 -23.51 11.06 -6.16
C ASP A 73 -23.35 9.75 -6.99
N PRO A 74 -24.37 8.87 -7.10
CA PRO A 74 -24.34 7.70 -7.99
C PRO A 74 -24.95 8.02 -9.37
N PRO A 75 -24.91 7.16 -10.40
CA PRO A 75 -23.93 6.16 -10.81
C PRO A 75 -23.40 6.48 -12.22
N GLN A 76 -22.07 6.47 -12.48
CA GLN A 76 -21.58 6.52 -13.86
C GLN A 76 -20.59 5.38 -14.12
N TYR A 77 -21.12 4.40 -14.85
CA TYR A 77 -20.44 3.29 -15.48
C TYR A 77 -19.22 3.81 -16.26
N GLN A 78 -18.02 3.59 -15.73
CA GLN A 78 -16.78 3.69 -16.49
C GLN A 78 -16.14 2.30 -16.51
N ASP A 79 -16.73 1.46 -17.35
CA ASP A 79 -16.01 0.47 -18.14
C ASP A 79 -14.82 1.17 -18.83
N VAL A 80 -13.64 1.10 -18.23
CA VAL A 80 -12.36 1.16 -18.94
C VAL A 80 -11.26 0.48 -18.11
N GLY A 81 -11.28 -0.85 -18.12
CA GLY A 81 -10.03 -1.61 -18.16
C GLY A 81 -9.44 -2.10 -16.85
N ASP A 82 -10.17 -2.98 -16.15
CA ASP A 82 -9.63 -3.92 -15.15
C ASP A 82 -8.69 -5.01 -15.73
N TRP A 83 -7.95 -4.73 -16.81
CA TRP A 83 -6.90 -5.63 -17.33
C TRP A 83 -5.51 -5.31 -16.75
N ARG A 84 -5.30 -4.07 -16.28
CA ARG A 84 -4.01 -3.65 -15.70
C ARG A 84 -3.67 -4.38 -14.40
N ASN A 85 -4.67 -4.93 -13.72
CA ASN A 85 -4.48 -5.72 -12.50
C ASN A 85 -4.42 -7.25 -12.75
N ALA A 86 -4.40 -7.70 -14.01
CA ALA A 86 -4.54 -9.11 -14.35
C ALA A 86 -3.21 -9.90 -14.41
N LYS A 87 -2.05 -9.32 -14.05
CA LYS A 87 -0.75 -10.00 -14.23
C LYS A 87 0.11 -10.26 -13.00
N ARG A 88 -0.33 -9.94 -11.77
CA ARG A 88 0.44 -10.33 -10.56
C ARG A 88 -0.40 -10.86 -9.40
N LYS A 89 -1.65 -11.26 -9.67
CA LYS A 89 -2.44 -12.08 -8.73
C LYS A 89 -1.97 -13.54 -8.83
N SER A 90 -0.80 -13.86 -8.28
CA SER A 90 -0.37 -15.26 -8.18
C SER A 90 0.28 -15.64 -6.87
N SER A 91 0.20 -14.81 -5.81
CA SER A 91 0.66 -15.27 -4.48
C SER A 91 -0.17 -14.82 -3.28
N LEU A 92 -1.30 -14.13 -3.45
CA LEU A 92 -2.29 -14.00 -2.38
C LEU A 92 -3.21 -15.23 -2.40
N ALA A 93 -2.68 -16.38 -1.99
CA ALA A 93 -3.50 -17.56 -1.73
C ALA A 93 -4.20 -17.40 -0.37
N PRO A 94 -5.52 -17.61 -0.26
CA PRO A 94 -6.12 -17.92 1.03
C PRO A 94 -5.57 -19.26 1.51
N ALA A 95 -4.93 -19.26 2.68
CA ALA A 95 -4.65 -20.50 3.38
C ALA A 95 -5.99 -21.14 3.79
N GLY A 96 -6.27 -22.34 3.28
CA GLY A 96 -7.28 -23.22 3.87
C GLY A 96 -8.41 -23.62 2.94
N ASP A 97 -8.08 -24.33 1.86
CA ASP A 97 -9.05 -25.25 1.26
C ASP A 97 -8.78 -26.64 1.84
N ARG A 98 -9.63 -27.06 2.79
CA ARG A 98 -9.62 -28.41 3.35
C ARG A 98 -11.01 -29.00 3.17
N MET A 99 -11.18 -29.53 1.96
CA MET A 99 -12.30 -30.35 1.52
C MET A 99 -12.39 -31.61 2.39
N PHE A 100 -13.55 -31.84 3.00
CA PHE A 100 -14.17 -33.16 3.17
C PHE A 100 -15.67 -32.99 2.95
#